data_AF-A0A9D2QYE7-F1
#
_entry.id   AF-A0A9D2QYE7-F1
#
_cell.length_a   1.000
_cell.length_b   1.000
_cell.length_c   1.000
_cell.angle_alpha   90.00
_cell.angle_beta   90.00
_cell.angle_gamma   90.00
#
_symmetry.space_group_name_H-M   'P 1'
#
loop_
_entity.id
_entity.type
_entity.pdbx_description
1 polymer ?
#
loop_
_entity_poly.entity_id
_entity_poly.type
_entity_poly.pdbx_seq_one_letter_code
_entity_poly.pdbx_strand_id
1 'polypeptide(L)'
;SIPEDVKEKLLRFGRAAVAAATMRGKSYLQIGSICMGIGGSIIDPAFMEEYLGMRVESVDEVEIIRRMTEGIYDQAEFEKALAWTKENCIEGFDKNPEAVQKNREQKDQDWEFVVKMMCIIKDLMNGNKKLPEGCEEEMVGHNAIAAGFQGQRQWTDFYPNADFAEAMLNTSFDWNGAREPYVLATENDVLNGLGMLFMKLLTNRAQIFADVRTYWSPEAVKKATGYEVEGIAKEAGGFIHLINSGAACLDANGQAKDADGNNVMKPWYEVTEEDQKAIMQATTWNEADFGYFRGGGYSSRFVTEAEMPVTMIRLNLVKGLGPVLQIAEGWTVKLPAEVTDKLWKRTDYTWPCTWFAPRTTGKGAFKTAYDVMNNWGANHGAISYGHIGADLITMCSMLRIPVSMHNVSEEKIFRPAAWNAFGMDKEGQDYRACAAYGPLYK
;
A
#
# COMPACT_ATOMS: atom_id res chain seq x y z
N SER A 1 3.94 37.48 -12.62
CA SER A 1 4.16 36.15 -12.02
C SER A 1 2.86 35.68 -11.37
N ILE A 2 2.66 34.38 -11.23
CA ILE A 2 1.53 33.84 -10.45
C ILE A 2 1.94 33.90 -8.97
N PRO A 3 1.15 34.48 -8.06
CA PRO A 3 1.44 34.47 -6.62
C PRO A 3 1.51 33.05 -6.04
N GLU A 4 2.31 32.82 -4.99
CA GLU A 4 2.53 31.47 -4.43
C GLU A 4 1.26 30.84 -3.85
N ASP A 5 0.39 31.63 -3.21
CA ASP A 5 -0.91 31.16 -2.70
C ASP A 5 -1.86 30.72 -3.82
N VAL A 6 -1.83 31.43 -4.96
CA VAL A 6 -2.58 31.08 -6.16
C VAL A 6 -2.00 29.83 -6.81
N LYS A 7 -0.68 29.74 -6.92
CA LYS A 7 0.04 28.59 -7.47
C LYS A 7 -0.23 27.32 -6.68
N GLU A 8 -0.21 27.38 -5.35
CA GLU A 8 -0.53 26.26 -4.47
C GLU A 8 -1.93 25.69 -4.78
N LYS A 9 -2.95 26.56 -4.83
CA LYS A 9 -4.33 26.15 -5.10
C LYS A 9 -4.52 25.59 -6.51
N LEU A 10 -3.92 26.23 -7.53
CA LEU A 10 -4.00 25.75 -8.92
C LEU A 10 -3.37 24.36 -9.06
N LEU A 11 -2.20 24.14 -8.46
CA LEU A 11 -1.52 22.85 -8.55
C LEU A 11 -2.24 21.76 -7.74
N ARG A 12 -2.75 22.08 -6.54
CA ARG A 12 -3.57 21.16 -5.74
C ARG A 12 -4.84 20.75 -6.48
N PHE A 13 -5.55 21.72 -7.06
CA PHE A 13 -6.70 21.46 -7.91
C PHE A 13 -6.33 20.56 -9.09
N GLY A 14 -5.27 20.90 -9.82
CA GLY A 14 -4.82 20.16 -11.00
C GLY A 14 -4.49 18.70 -10.67
N ARG A 15 -3.69 18.45 -9.62
CA ARG A 15 -3.37 17.08 -9.17
C ARG A 15 -4.61 16.29 -8.81
N ALA A 16 -5.48 16.85 -7.96
CA ALA A 16 -6.71 16.17 -7.52
C ALA A 16 -7.68 15.90 -8.67
N ALA A 17 -7.84 16.85 -9.60
CA ALA A 17 -8.72 16.70 -10.76
C ALA A 17 -8.21 15.61 -11.72
N VAL A 18 -6.90 15.58 -12.01
CA VAL A 18 -6.28 14.54 -12.84
C VAL A 18 -6.40 13.17 -12.18
N ALA A 19 -6.16 13.07 -10.87
CA ALA A 19 -6.32 11.83 -10.13
C ALA A 19 -7.76 11.30 -10.20
N ALA A 20 -8.75 12.16 -9.89
CA ALA A 20 -10.17 11.80 -9.95
C ALA A 20 -10.64 11.39 -11.36
N ALA A 21 -10.16 12.07 -12.40
CA ALA A 21 -10.51 11.77 -13.79
C ALA A 21 -9.85 10.49 -14.32
N THR A 22 -8.62 10.20 -13.89
CA THR A 22 -7.83 9.04 -14.36
C THR A 22 -8.48 7.70 -14.02
N MET A 23 -9.19 7.62 -12.89
CA MET A 23 -9.89 6.40 -12.47
C MET A 23 -11.06 6.03 -13.39
N ARG A 24 -11.71 7.02 -14.02
CA ARG A 24 -12.93 6.81 -14.80
C ARG A 24 -12.68 5.86 -15.97
N GLY A 25 -13.49 4.82 -16.09
CA GLY A 25 -13.42 3.82 -17.16
C GLY A 25 -12.30 2.79 -16.99
N LYS A 26 -11.59 2.80 -15.86
CA LYS A 26 -10.63 1.77 -15.48
C LYS A 26 -11.29 0.71 -14.61
N SER A 27 -10.62 -0.44 -14.49
CA SER A 27 -11.10 -1.54 -13.65
C SER A 27 -10.31 -1.63 -12.35
N TYR A 28 -10.96 -2.11 -11.30
CA TYR A 28 -10.28 -2.84 -10.23
C TYR A 28 -10.37 -4.33 -10.55
N LEU A 29 -9.23 -5.02 -10.57
CA LEU A 29 -9.20 -6.47 -10.79
C LEU A 29 -9.14 -7.20 -9.44
N GLN A 30 -10.21 -7.90 -9.11
CA GLN A 30 -10.25 -8.82 -7.99
C GLN A 30 -9.71 -10.19 -8.42
N ILE A 31 -8.58 -10.61 -7.87
CA ILE A 31 -8.02 -11.96 -8.03
C ILE A 31 -8.37 -12.76 -6.78
N GLY A 32 -9.30 -13.70 -6.94
CA GLY A 32 -9.98 -14.38 -5.84
C GLY A 32 -11.24 -13.65 -5.39
N SER A 33 -11.41 -13.55 -4.08
CA SER A 33 -12.63 -13.10 -3.42
C SER A 33 -12.34 -12.49 -2.04
N ILE A 34 -13.25 -12.70 -1.08
CA ILE A 34 -13.14 -12.24 0.29
C ILE A 34 -12.02 -12.99 1.01
N CYS A 35 -11.09 -12.26 1.62
CA CYS A 35 -10.03 -12.85 2.41
C CYS A 35 -10.41 -12.83 3.89
N MET A 36 -10.51 -14.01 4.51
CA MET A 36 -10.67 -14.18 5.97
C MET A 36 -11.81 -13.36 6.64
N GLY A 37 -12.82 -12.95 5.88
CA GLY A 37 -13.92 -12.10 6.37
C GLY A 37 -13.54 -10.62 6.57
N ILE A 38 -12.43 -10.16 6.00
CA ILE A 38 -11.99 -8.75 6.02
C ILE A 38 -13.02 -7.91 5.27
N GLY A 39 -13.63 -6.93 5.95
CA GLY A 39 -14.70 -6.12 5.38
C GLY A 39 -14.30 -5.38 4.10
N GLY A 40 -13.04 -4.93 3.99
CA GLY A 40 -12.53 -4.26 2.80
C GLY A 40 -12.31 -5.17 1.58
N SER A 41 -12.29 -6.49 1.77
CA SER A 41 -12.19 -7.47 0.67
C SER A 41 -13.55 -7.84 0.06
N ILE A 42 -14.64 -7.35 0.66
CA ILE A 42 -15.98 -7.46 0.11
C ILE A 42 -16.15 -6.29 -0.87
N ILE A 43 -15.95 -6.55 -2.15
CA ILE A 43 -16.10 -5.51 -3.18
C ILE A 43 -17.55 -5.01 -3.25
N ASP A 44 -17.73 -3.71 -3.30
CA ASP A 44 -19.02 -3.04 -3.51
C ASP A 44 -19.02 -2.40 -4.91
N PRO A 45 -19.64 -3.05 -5.92
CA PRO A 45 -19.68 -2.52 -7.28
C PRO A 45 -20.39 -1.17 -7.37
N ALA A 46 -21.42 -0.92 -6.56
CA ALA A 46 -22.16 0.35 -6.60
C ALA A 46 -21.25 1.51 -6.15
N PHE A 47 -20.45 1.30 -5.10
CA PHE A 47 -19.43 2.28 -4.73
C PHE A 47 -18.43 2.53 -5.86
N MET A 48 -17.90 1.47 -6.48
CA MET A 48 -16.92 1.58 -7.56
C MET A 48 -17.44 2.35 -8.77
N GLU A 49 -18.67 2.05 -9.18
CA GLU A 49 -19.32 2.67 -10.34
C GLU A 49 -19.76 4.11 -10.02
N GLU A 50 -20.51 4.31 -8.94
CA GLU A 50 -21.17 5.59 -8.65
C GLU A 50 -20.17 6.66 -8.17
N TYR A 51 -19.17 6.31 -7.37
CA TYR A 51 -18.22 7.29 -6.84
C TYR A 51 -16.98 7.47 -7.73
N LEU A 52 -16.44 6.37 -8.26
CA LEU A 52 -15.14 6.39 -8.95
C LEU A 52 -15.28 6.28 -10.47
N GLY A 53 -16.44 5.88 -10.98
CA GLY A 53 -16.66 5.65 -12.41
C GLY A 53 -15.81 4.49 -12.92
N MET A 54 -15.45 3.56 -12.02
CA MET A 54 -14.64 2.39 -12.28
C MET A 54 -15.51 1.17 -12.54
N ARG A 55 -14.90 0.13 -13.13
CA ARG A 55 -15.49 -1.20 -13.28
C ARG A 55 -14.91 -2.14 -12.24
N VAL A 56 -15.62 -3.22 -11.97
CA VAL A 56 -15.12 -4.37 -11.23
C VAL A 56 -14.94 -5.52 -12.21
N GLU A 57 -13.72 -6.00 -12.34
CA GLU A 57 -13.41 -7.25 -13.03
C GLU A 57 -12.97 -8.27 -11.98
N SER A 58 -13.27 -9.55 -12.19
CA SER A 58 -12.93 -10.59 -11.22
C SER A 58 -12.51 -11.87 -11.92
N VAL A 59 -11.43 -12.46 -11.43
CA VAL A 59 -10.94 -13.79 -11.80
C VAL A 59 -10.77 -14.62 -10.54
N ASP A 60 -11.09 -15.90 -10.60
CA ASP A 60 -10.75 -16.82 -9.52
C ASP A 60 -9.23 -17.11 -9.54
N GLU A 61 -8.64 -17.42 -8.39
CA GLU A 61 -7.20 -17.68 -8.28
C GLU A 61 -6.76 -18.89 -9.12
N VAL A 62 -7.67 -19.83 -9.45
CA VAL A 62 -7.37 -20.94 -10.37
C VAL A 62 -6.89 -20.48 -11.75
N GLU A 63 -7.22 -19.26 -12.19
CA GLU A 63 -6.74 -18.71 -13.45
C GLU A 63 -5.21 -18.55 -13.44
N ILE A 64 -4.60 -18.23 -12.29
CA ILE A 64 -3.14 -18.19 -12.17
C ILE A 64 -2.56 -19.60 -12.38
N ILE A 65 -3.15 -20.62 -11.75
CA ILE A 65 -2.69 -22.01 -11.89
C ILE A 65 -2.87 -22.52 -13.30
N ARG A 66 -3.99 -22.20 -13.96
CA ARG A 66 -4.22 -22.54 -15.36
C ARG A 66 -3.13 -21.94 -16.24
N ARG A 67 -2.87 -20.63 -16.12
CA ARG A 67 -1.82 -19.95 -16.89
C ARG A 67 -0.44 -20.52 -16.64
N MET A 68 -0.10 -20.87 -15.39
CA MET A 68 1.17 -21.51 -15.07
C MET A 68 1.30 -22.90 -15.71
N THR A 69 0.22 -23.69 -15.66
CA THR A 69 0.18 -25.10 -16.10
C THR A 69 0.17 -25.21 -17.62
N GLU A 70 -0.57 -24.34 -18.30
CA GLU A 70 -0.72 -24.31 -19.75
C GLU A 70 0.34 -23.45 -20.45
N GLY A 71 1.24 -22.80 -19.69
CA GLY A 71 2.33 -21.99 -20.26
C GLY A 71 1.88 -20.63 -20.83
N ILE A 72 0.82 -20.04 -20.28
CA ILE A 72 0.20 -18.80 -20.77
C ILE A 72 0.81 -17.60 -20.05
N TYR A 73 2.05 -17.30 -20.42
CA TYR A 73 2.83 -16.14 -19.98
C TYR A 73 3.97 -15.92 -20.98
N ASP A 74 4.57 -14.72 -20.99
CA ASP A 74 5.78 -14.48 -21.79
C ASP A 74 6.97 -15.23 -21.15
N GLN A 75 7.34 -16.38 -21.73
CA GLN A 75 8.44 -17.23 -21.25
C GLN A 75 9.78 -16.47 -21.24
N ALA A 76 10.03 -15.59 -22.22
CA ALA A 76 11.29 -14.84 -22.27
C ALA A 76 11.35 -13.77 -21.17
N GLU A 77 10.21 -13.15 -20.86
CA GLU A 77 10.12 -12.27 -19.69
C GLU A 77 10.32 -13.04 -18.39
N PHE A 78 9.67 -14.20 -18.22
CA PHE A 78 9.82 -15.02 -17.02
C PHE A 78 11.29 -15.41 -16.77
N GLU A 79 12.01 -15.85 -17.81
CA GLU A 79 13.43 -16.19 -17.71
C GLU A 79 14.30 -14.99 -17.32
N LYS A 80 14.03 -13.81 -17.91
CA LYS A 80 14.71 -12.56 -17.54
C LYS A 80 14.42 -12.18 -16.08
N ALA A 81 13.16 -12.26 -15.67
CA ALA A 81 12.71 -11.95 -14.33
C ALA A 81 13.38 -12.88 -13.30
N LEU A 82 13.38 -14.19 -13.56
CA LEU A 82 13.98 -15.17 -12.67
C LEU A 82 15.50 -15.01 -12.57
N ALA A 83 16.19 -14.73 -13.67
CA ALA A 83 17.63 -14.47 -13.66
C ALA A 83 17.96 -13.22 -12.82
N TRP A 84 17.20 -12.15 -13.01
CA TRP A 84 17.34 -10.92 -12.22
C TRP A 84 17.04 -11.16 -10.74
N THR A 85 15.99 -11.91 -10.41
CA THR A 85 15.65 -12.29 -9.04
C THR A 85 16.78 -13.07 -8.38
N LYS A 86 17.34 -14.09 -9.06
CA LYS A 86 18.47 -14.87 -8.53
C LYS A 86 19.71 -14.02 -8.26
N GLU A 87 19.93 -12.95 -9.02
CA GLU A 87 21.06 -12.05 -8.85
C GLU A 87 20.83 -10.99 -7.75
N ASN A 88 19.61 -10.46 -7.63
CA ASN A 88 19.33 -9.24 -6.84
C ASN A 88 18.51 -9.50 -5.57
N CYS A 89 17.75 -10.58 -5.49
CA CYS A 89 16.93 -10.93 -4.33
C CYS A 89 17.73 -11.78 -3.35
N ILE A 90 18.25 -11.14 -2.30
CA ILE A 90 19.03 -11.81 -1.26
C ILE A 90 18.07 -12.60 -0.35
N GLU A 91 18.15 -13.92 -0.37
CA GLU A 91 17.42 -14.77 0.58
C GLU A 91 17.85 -14.47 2.03
N GLY A 92 16.85 -14.30 2.90
CA GLY A 92 17.03 -14.08 4.33
C GLY A 92 17.07 -15.38 5.14
N PHE A 93 17.10 -15.24 6.46
CA PHE A 93 17.00 -16.40 7.36
C PHE A 93 15.62 -17.06 7.27
N ASP A 94 15.60 -18.38 7.48
CA ASP A 94 14.38 -19.18 7.60
C ASP A 94 14.05 -19.36 9.08
N LYS A 95 12.91 -18.81 9.53
CA LYS A 95 12.47 -18.92 10.94
C LYS A 95 11.67 -20.18 11.24
N ASN A 96 11.32 -20.96 10.21
CA ASN A 96 10.53 -22.17 10.39
C ASN A 96 11.37 -23.20 11.17
N PRO A 97 10.74 -24.07 11.99
CA PRO A 97 11.46 -25.15 12.64
C PRO A 97 12.24 -26.00 11.63
N GLU A 98 13.51 -26.34 11.92
CA GLU A 98 14.39 -27.07 11.00
C GLU A 98 13.74 -28.32 10.40
N ALA A 99 12.91 -29.02 11.18
CA ALA A 99 12.21 -30.23 10.76
C ALA A 99 11.18 -30.04 9.62
N VAL A 100 10.73 -28.81 9.37
CA VAL A 100 9.76 -28.49 8.31
C VAL A 100 10.33 -27.56 7.24
N GLN A 101 11.58 -27.12 7.37
CA GLN A 101 12.21 -26.26 6.37
C GLN A 101 12.30 -26.97 5.01
N LYS A 102 11.98 -26.24 3.95
CA LYS A 102 12.14 -26.71 2.57
C LYS A 102 13.63 -26.84 2.24
N ASN A 103 13.97 -27.89 1.48
CA ASN A 103 15.33 -28.03 0.95
C ASN A 103 15.58 -27.05 -0.21
N ARG A 104 16.83 -26.93 -0.67
CA ARG A 104 17.20 -25.97 -1.73
C ARG A 104 16.39 -26.15 -3.01
N GLU A 105 16.17 -27.39 -3.45
CA GLU A 105 15.40 -27.69 -4.67
C GLU A 105 13.95 -27.22 -4.54
N GLN A 106 13.32 -27.45 -3.39
CA GLN A 106 11.95 -26.98 -3.11
C GLN A 106 11.88 -25.45 -3.05
N LYS A 107 12.89 -24.80 -2.47
CA LYS A 107 12.98 -23.32 -2.44
C LYS A 107 13.18 -22.73 -3.84
N ASP A 108 13.99 -23.38 -4.68
CA ASP A 108 14.17 -22.95 -6.07
C ASP A 108 12.85 -23.06 -6.87
N GLN A 109 12.06 -24.11 -6.61
CA GLN A 109 10.72 -24.26 -7.19
C GLN A 109 9.75 -23.17 -6.71
N ASP A 110 9.78 -22.83 -5.41
CA ASP A 110 8.98 -21.72 -4.88
C ASP A 110 9.36 -20.39 -5.53
N TRP A 111 10.65 -20.11 -5.73
CA TRP A 111 11.12 -18.91 -6.42
C TRP A 111 10.60 -18.83 -7.85
N GLU A 112 10.71 -19.92 -8.61
CA GLU A 112 10.16 -20.01 -9.95
C GLU A 112 8.65 -19.76 -9.96
N PHE A 113 7.94 -20.30 -8.98
CA PHE A 113 6.51 -20.13 -8.83
C PHE A 113 6.14 -18.66 -8.57
N VAL A 114 6.73 -18.01 -7.55
CA VAL A 114 6.34 -16.64 -7.18
C VAL A 114 6.76 -15.59 -8.22
N VAL A 115 7.88 -15.80 -8.93
CA VAL A 115 8.30 -14.93 -10.04
C VAL A 115 7.33 -15.07 -11.23
N LYS A 116 6.94 -16.30 -11.56
CA LYS A 116 5.95 -16.56 -12.61
C LYS A 116 4.58 -16.00 -12.25
N MET A 117 4.18 -16.13 -10.99
CA MET A 117 2.95 -15.55 -10.46
C MET A 117 2.91 -14.04 -10.66
N MET A 118 4.00 -13.34 -10.36
CA MET A 118 4.10 -11.89 -10.60
C MET A 118 3.92 -11.54 -12.09
N CYS A 119 4.56 -12.29 -13.00
CA CYS A 119 4.41 -12.08 -14.44
C CYS A 119 2.95 -12.25 -14.88
N ILE A 120 2.29 -13.32 -14.43
CA ILE A 120 0.89 -13.60 -14.74
C ILE A 120 -0.05 -12.52 -14.19
N ILE A 121 0.14 -12.07 -12.94
CA ILE A 121 -0.69 -11.01 -12.36
C ILE A 121 -0.56 -9.72 -13.18
N LYS A 122 0.67 -9.37 -13.60
CA LYS A 122 0.92 -8.21 -14.44
C LYS A 122 0.20 -8.33 -15.79
N ASP A 123 0.22 -9.51 -16.41
CA ASP A 123 -0.49 -9.78 -17.66
C ASP A 123 -2.01 -9.72 -17.48
N LEU A 124 -2.54 -10.22 -16.37
CA LEU A 124 -3.97 -10.10 -16.03
C LEU A 124 -4.41 -8.64 -15.92
N MET A 125 -3.61 -7.79 -15.29
CA MET A 125 -3.93 -6.37 -15.12
C MET A 125 -3.89 -5.60 -16.45
N ASN A 126 -2.80 -5.77 -17.23
CA ASN A 126 -2.50 -4.91 -18.37
C ASN A 126 -2.87 -5.49 -19.74
N GLY A 127 -2.98 -6.81 -19.84
CA GLY A 127 -2.86 -7.54 -21.09
C GLY A 127 -1.40 -7.66 -21.54
N ASN A 128 -1.12 -8.62 -22.43
CA ASN A 128 0.22 -8.83 -22.96
C ASN A 128 0.17 -9.41 -24.37
N LYS A 129 0.68 -8.68 -25.37
CA LYS A 129 0.69 -9.11 -26.78
C LYS A 129 1.69 -10.23 -27.08
N LYS A 130 2.53 -10.61 -26.12
CA LYS A 130 3.56 -11.65 -26.26
C LYS A 130 3.15 -12.99 -25.66
N LEU A 131 1.89 -13.15 -25.25
CA LEU A 131 1.37 -14.46 -24.87
C LEU A 131 1.42 -15.43 -26.07
N PRO A 132 1.39 -16.75 -25.85
CA PRO A 132 1.40 -17.74 -26.92
C PRO A 132 0.28 -17.54 -27.95
N GLU A 133 0.50 -17.98 -29.19
CA GLU A 133 -0.53 -18.01 -30.24
C GLU A 133 -1.74 -18.84 -29.78
N GLY A 134 -2.96 -18.37 -30.05
CA GLY A 134 -4.19 -19.00 -29.56
C GLY A 134 -4.66 -18.51 -28.19
N CYS A 135 -3.92 -17.59 -27.55
CA CYS A 135 -4.30 -16.94 -26.27
C CYS A 135 -4.83 -15.51 -26.48
N GLU A 136 -5.49 -15.21 -27.59
CA GLU A 136 -5.92 -13.85 -27.94
C GLU A 136 -6.91 -13.26 -26.92
N GLU A 137 -7.66 -14.09 -26.20
CA GLU A 137 -8.51 -13.69 -25.08
C GLU A 137 -7.67 -13.19 -23.89
N GLU A 138 -6.64 -13.94 -23.49
CA GLU A 138 -5.78 -13.56 -22.36
C GLU A 138 -4.91 -12.34 -22.67
N MET A 139 -4.60 -12.11 -23.96
CA MET A 139 -3.79 -10.98 -24.41
C MET A 139 -4.40 -9.61 -24.09
N VAL A 140 -5.73 -9.51 -23.94
CA VAL A 140 -6.39 -8.22 -23.72
C VAL A 140 -6.31 -7.71 -22.28
N GLY A 141 -6.11 -8.62 -21.32
CA GLY A 141 -6.14 -8.30 -19.88
C GLY A 141 -7.46 -7.67 -19.42
N HIS A 142 -7.44 -7.03 -18.26
CA HIS A 142 -8.65 -6.52 -17.59
C HIS A 142 -8.71 -4.98 -17.51
N ASN A 143 -7.80 -4.26 -18.18
CA ASN A 143 -7.70 -2.78 -18.13
C ASN A 143 -7.70 -2.27 -16.66
N ALA A 144 -6.97 -2.98 -15.81
CA ALA A 144 -6.98 -2.75 -14.37
C ALA A 144 -5.95 -1.68 -13.99
N ILE A 145 -6.40 -0.63 -13.30
CA ILE A 145 -5.49 0.39 -12.75
C ILE A 145 -5.05 0.05 -11.31
N ALA A 146 -5.82 -0.82 -10.65
CA ALA A 146 -5.51 -1.42 -9.36
C ALA A 146 -6.07 -2.84 -9.33
N ALA A 147 -5.49 -3.69 -8.49
CA ALA A 147 -5.93 -5.05 -8.28
C ALA A 147 -5.77 -5.45 -6.81
N GLY A 148 -6.30 -6.62 -6.46
CA GLY A 148 -6.11 -7.26 -5.17
C GLY A 148 -5.95 -8.76 -5.33
N PHE A 149 -5.12 -9.36 -4.50
CA PHE A 149 -4.92 -10.81 -4.47
C PHE A 149 -5.42 -11.37 -3.13
N GLN A 150 -6.40 -12.28 -3.18
CA GLN A 150 -7.02 -12.81 -1.97
C GLN A 150 -6.00 -13.59 -1.13
N GLY A 151 -5.35 -14.60 -1.72
CA GLY A 151 -4.35 -15.46 -1.09
C GLY A 151 -4.93 -16.29 0.05
N GLN A 152 -5.04 -15.67 1.22
CA GLN A 152 -5.54 -16.38 2.38
C GLN A 152 -7.05 -16.67 2.22
N ARG A 153 -7.51 -17.89 2.50
CA ARG A 153 -6.77 -19.04 3.02
C ARG A 153 -6.52 -20.12 1.98
N GLN A 154 -7.39 -20.22 0.99
CA GLN A 154 -7.50 -21.36 0.08
C GLN A 154 -6.26 -21.52 -0.78
N TRP A 155 -5.73 -20.42 -1.32
CA TRP A 155 -4.48 -20.42 -2.06
C TRP A 155 -3.30 -20.74 -1.15
N THR A 156 -3.08 -19.93 -0.11
CA THR A 156 -1.85 -20.03 0.71
C THR A 156 -1.78 -21.27 1.60
N ASP A 157 -2.91 -21.96 1.83
CA ASP A 157 -2.92 -23.27 2.49
C ASP A 157 -2.31 -24.36 1.60
N PHE A 158 -2.07 -24.11 0.31
CA PHE A 158 -1.55 -25.08 -0.65
C PHE A 158 -0.40 -24.57 -1.53
N TYR A 159 -0.50 -23.36 -2.09
CA TYR A 159 0.48 -22.75 -2.98
C TYR A 159 1.31 -21.66 -2.28
N PRO A 160 2.53 -21.36 -2.77
CA PRO A 160 3.30 -20.22 -2.28
C PRO A 160 2.48 -18.92 -2.27
N ASN A 161 2.64 -18.11 -1.23
CA ASN A 161 1.93 -16.85 -1.09
C ASN A 161 2.35 -15.80 -2.16
N ALA A 162 1.65 -14.68 -2.18
CA ALA A 162 1.89 -13.61 -3.15
C ALA A 162 2.88 -12.55 -2.67
N ASP A 163 3.58 -12.75 -1.55
CA ASP A 163 4.36 -11.68 -0.92
C ASP A 163 5.35 -11.02 -1.88
N PHE A 164 6.04 -11.85 -2.68
CA PHE A 164 6.96 -11.38 -3.72
C PHE A 164 6.27 -10.54 -4.80
N ALA A 165 5.14 -11.02 -5.32
CA ALA A 165 4.38 -10.31 -6.36
C ALA A 165 3.82 -8.99 -5.82
N GLU A 166 3.23 -9.00 -4.63
CA GLU A 166 2.70 -7.81 -3.95
C GLU A 166 3.80 -6.79 -3.66
N ALA A 167 4.96 -7.21 -3.14
CA ALA A 167 6.07 -6.31 -2.88
C ALA A 167 6.65 -5.71 -4.17
N MET A 168 6.98 -6.55 -5.17
CA MET A 168 7.66 -6.09 -6.39
C MET A 168 6.72 -5.33 -7.33
N LEU A 169 5.44 -5.68 -7.45
CA LEU A 169 4.50 -4.93 -8.28
C LEU A 169 4.26 -3.52 -7.72
N ASN A 170 4.13 -3.39 -6.39
CA ASN A 170 4.00 -2.08 -5.74
C ASN A 170 5.32 -1.28 -5.70
N THR A 171 6.47 -1.90 -5.95
CA THR A 171 7.79 -1.25 -6.06
C THR A 171 7.91 -0.48 -7.38
N SER A 172 8.66 0.63 -7.37
CA SER A 172 8.82 1.52 -8.52
C SER A 172 9.82 1.04 -9.58
N PHE A 173 10.25 -0.21 -9.53
CA PHE A 173 11.20 -0.81 -10.47
C PHE A 173 11.12 -2.34 -10.42
N ASP A 174 11.62 -2.99 -11.46
CA ASP A 174 11.84 -4.44 -11.52
C ASP A 174 12.98 -4.77 -12.49
N TRP A 175 13.02 -6.00 -13.02
CA TRP A 175 13.97 -6.46 -14.03
C TRP A 175 13.97 -5.65 -15.35
N ASN A 176 13.02 -4.74 -15.55
CA ASN A 176 12.98 -3.81 -16.68
C ASN A 176 13.46 -2.38 -16.31
N GLY A 177 13.93 -2.18 -15.08
CA GLY A 177 14.36 -0.86 -14.57
C GLY A 177 13.21 -0.10 -13.91
N ALA A 178 13.40 1.21 -13.75
CA ALA A 178 12.40 2.09 -13.13
C ALA A 178 11.10 2.12 -13.95
N ARG A 179 9.96 2.00 -13.25
CA ARG A 179 8.62 2.02 -13.85
C ARG A 179 7.59 2.54 -12.87
N GLU A 180 6.44 2.93 -13.41
CA GLU A 180 5.28 3.23 -12.57
C GLU A 180 4.94 2.01 -11.68
N PRO A 181 4.75 2.21 -10.37
CA PRO A 181 4.34 1.12 -9.48
C PRO A 181 2.91 0.69 -9.83
N TYR A 182 2.67 -0.62 -9.81
CA TYR A 182 1.32 -1.14 -9.81
C TYR A 182 0.66 -0.89 -8.45
N VAL A 183 -0.65 -1.11 -8.38
CA VAL A 183 -1.38 -1.20 -7.11
C VAL A 183 -1.91 -2.61 -7.02
N LEU A 184 -1.28 -3.44 -6.18
CA LEU A 184 -1.76 -4.78 -5.86
C LEU A 184 -1.98 -4.88 -4.35
N ALA A 185 -3.25 -4.94 -3.94
CA ALA A 185 -3.64 -5.00 -2.54
C ALA A 185 -3.53 -6.42 -1.99
N THR A 186 -2.75 -6.58 -0.92
CA THR A 186 -2.72 -7.78 -0.09
C THR A 186 -4.12 -8.11 0.42
N GLU A 187 -4.43 -9.41 0.50
CA GLU A 187 -5.69 -9.96 1.01
C GLU A 187 -6.94 -9.48 0.25
N ASN A 188 -6.75 -9.06 -1.00
CA ASN A 188 -7.75 -8.41 -1.82
C ASN A 188 -8.49 -7.29 -1.06
N ASP A 189 -7.83 -6.57 -0.13
CA ASP A 189 -8.47 -5.44 0.54
C ASP A 189 -8.63 -4.28 -0.46
N VAL A 190 -9.78 -4.29 -1.13
CA VAL A 190 -10.18 -3.33 -2.17
C VAL A 190 -10.08 -1.90 -1.65
N LEU A 191 -10.54 -1.66 -0.42
CA LEU A 191 -10.55 -0.32 0.14
C LEU A 191 -9.14 0.19 0.47
N ASN A 192 -8.22 -0.70 0.88
CA ASN A 192 -6.82 -0.32 1.02
C ASN A 192 -6.16 -0.09 -0.35
N GLY A 193 -6.43 -0.96 -1.32
CA GLY A 193 -5.95 -0.82 -2.69
C GLY A 193 -6.41 0.49 -3.34
N LEU A 194 -7.64 0.92 -3.11
CA LEU A 194 -8.13 2.22 -3.57
C LEU A 194 -7.47 3.38 -2.82
N GLY A 195 -7.19 3.23 -1.52
CA GLY A 195 -6.37 4.19 -0.78
C GLY A 195 -4.99 4.35 -1.41
N MET A 196 -4.30 3.24 -1.68
CA MET A 196 -3.02 3.24 -2.42
C MET A 196 -3.19 3.93 -3.77
N LEU A 197 -4.21 3.58 -4.56
CA LEU A 197 -4.47 4.21 -5.85
C LEU A 197 -4.65 5.72 -5.75
N PHE A 198 -5.42 6.22 -4.78
CA PHE A 198 -5.63 7.66 -4.59
C PHE A 198 -4.30 8.39 -4.36
N MET A 199 -3.47 7.85 -3.46
CA MET A 199 -2.18 8.47 -3.14
C MET A 199 -1.17 8.33 -4.27
N LYS A 200 -1.15 7.18 -4.97
CA LYS A 200 -0.31 6.98 -6.16
C LYS A 200 -0.63 8.01 -7.23
N LEU A 201 -1.91 8.22 -7.55
CA LEU A 201 -2.34 9.18 -8.57
C LEU A 201 -2.05 10.64 -8.19
N LEU A 202 -1.98 10.95 -6.89
CA LEU A 202 -1.63 12.29 -6.41
C LEU A 202 -0.11 12.55 -6.40
N THR A 203 0.70 11.50 -6.26
CA THR A 203 2.14 11.64 -5.94
C THR A 203 3.10 11.02 -6.94
N ASN A 204 2.62 10.12 -7.81
CA ASN A 204 3.41 9.26 -8.68
C ASN A 204 4.44 8.39 -7.93
N ARG A 205 4.18 8.03 -6.68
CA ARG A 205 5.08 7.24 -5.82
C ARG A 205 4.53 5.84 -5.55
N ALA A 206 5.41 4.93 -5.19
CA ALA A 206 5.05 3.65 -4.58
C ALA A 206 4.29 3.87 -3.26
N GLN A 207 3.41 2.93 -2.93
CA GLN A 207 2.49 3.04 -1.80
C GLN A 207 2.66 1.85 -0.87
N ILE A 208 2.76 2.12 0.42
CA ILE A 208 2.92 1.09 1.43
C ILE A 208 1.53 0.57 1.79
N PHE A 209 1.33 -0.74 1.66
CA PHE A 209 0.25 -1.46 2.33
C PHE A 209 0.77 -1.88 3.71
N ALA A 210 0.00 -1.69 4.79
CA ALA A 210 0.40 -2.16 6.11
C ALA A 210 -0.78 -2.53 7.01
N ASP A 211 -0.58 -3.52 7.88
CA ASP A 211 -1.39 -3.65 9.10
C ASP A 211 -1.02 -2.56 10.10
N VAL A 212 -2.04 -1.95 10.70
CA VAL A 212 -1.96 -1.10 11.89
C VAL A 212 -1.90 -2.02 13.11
N ARG A 213 -0.72 -2.59 13.34
CA ARG A 213 -0.57 -3.80 14.16
C ARG A 213 -0.55 -3.53 15.66
N THR A 214 0.27 -2.58 16.10
CA THR A 214 0.52 -2.37 17.54
C THR A 214 0.79 -0.91 17.85
N TYR A 215 0.11 -0.36 18.85
CA TYR A 215 0.52 0.89 19.47
C TYR A 215 1.56 0.63 20.58
N TRP A 216 2.68 1.33 20.51
CA TRP A 216 3.75 1.32 21.50
C TRP A 216 3.75 2.65 22.27
N SER A 217 3.16 2.64 23.46
CA SER A 217 3.30 3.74 24.43
C SER A 217 4.76 3.86 24.91
N PRO A 218 5.23 5.07 25.27
CA PRO A 218 6.56 5.28 25.84
C PRO A 218 6.88 4.34 27.02
N GLU A 219 5.91 4.11 27.90
CA GLU A 219 6.07 3.24 29.08
C GLU A 219 6.29 1.77 28.67
N ALA A 220 5.54 1.29 27.67
CA ALA A 220 5.68 -0.06 27.14
C ALA A 220 7.03 -0.26 26.44
N VAL A 221 7.52 0.75 25.71
CA VAL A 221 8.85 0.72 25.08
C VAL A 221 9.92 0.65 26.16
N LYS A 222 9.91 1.56 27.13
CA LYS A 222 10.87 1.56 28.25
C LYS A 222 10.89 0.23 28.99
N LYS A 223 9.71 -0.34 29.28
CA LYS A 223 9.60 -1.65 29.93
C LYS A 223 10.19 -2.78 29.08
N ALA A 224 9.98 -2.76 27.77
CA ALA A 224 10.40 -3.83 26.87
C ALA A 224 11.89 -3.75 26.51
N THR A 225 12.45 -2.55 26.40
CA THR A 225 13.78 -2.35 25.80
C THR A 225 14.77 -1.62 26.71
N GLY A 226 14.28 -0.94 27.74
CA GLY A 226 15.05 -0.01 28.58
C GLY A 226 15.18 1.40 27.97
N TYR A 227 14.68 1.62 26.76
CA TYR A 227 14.82 2.87 26.02
C TYR A 227 13.71 3.88 26.38
N GLU A 228 14.09 5.12 26.62
CA GLU A 228 13.18 6.25 26.73
C GLU A 228 12.85 6.75 25.33
N VAL A 229 11.56 6.81 24.96
CA VAL A 229 11.16 7.32 23.65
C VAL A 229 11.48 8.81 23.54
N GLU A 230 12.07 9.22 22.42
CA GLU A 230 12.50 10.59 22.13
C GLU A 230 11.86 11.14 20.84
N GLY A 231 12.13 12.42 20.53
CA GLY A 231 11.72 13.08 19.28
C GLY A 231 10.22 13.09 19.01
N ILE A 232 9.87 13.05 17.73
CA ILE A 232 8.48 13.04 17.21
C ILE A 232 7.62 11.92 17.81
N ALA A 233 8.21 10.76 18.13
CA ALA A 233 7.52 9.66 18.77
C ALA A 233 7.12 10.00 20.21
N LYS A 234 7.97 10.73 20.95
CA LYS A 234 7.65 11.21 22.30
C LYS A 234 6.54 12.26 22.25
N GLU A 235 6.63 13.20 21.31
CA GLU A 235 5.64 14.27 21.12
C GLU A 235 4.25 13.71 20.76
N ALA A 236 4.20 12.62 19.99
CA ALA A 236 2.97 11.91 19.68
C ALA A 236 2.42 11.07 20.85
N GLY A 237 3.17 10.92 21.95
CA GLY A 237 2.81 10.04 23.05
C GLY A 237 2.98 8.55 22.73
N GLY A 238 3.92 8.21 21.84
CA GLY A 238 4.19 6.85 21.36
C GLY A 238 4.18 6.77 19.83
N PHE A 239 4.25 5.55 19.32
CA PHE A 239 4.23 5.27 17.88
C PHE A 239 3.45 4.00 17.57
N ILE A 240 3.12 3.82 16.30
CA ILE A 240 2.36 2.68 15.78
C ILE A 240 3.31 1.82 14.94
N HIS A 241 3.26 0.51 15.14
CA HIS A 241 3.92 -0.48 14.31
C HIS A 241 3.06 -0.74 13.08
N LEU A 242 3.55 -0.33 11.91
CA LEU A 242 2.96 -0.62 10.62
C LEU A 242 3.77 -1.75 9.98
N ILE A 243 3.11 -2.90 9.75
CA ILE A 243 3.79 -4.13 9.34
C ILE A 243 2.82 -5.04 8.59
N ASN A 244 2.85 -5.00 7.26
CA ASN A 244 2.01 -5.90 6.48
C ASN A 244 2.39 -7.36 6.73
N SER A 245 1.48 -8.28 6.41
CA SER A 245 1.64 -9.72 6.57
C SER A 245 2.57 -10.39 5.57
N GLY A 246 3.66 -9.72 5.17
CA GLY A 246 4.69 -10.28 4.29
C GLY A 246 5.23 -9.35 3.22
N ALA A 247 4.39 -8.46 2.67
CA ALA A 247 4.73 -7.67 1.49
C ALA A 247 4.69 -6.14 1.73
N ALA A 248 5.64 -5.41 1.18
CA ALA A 248 5.53 -3.95 1.02
C ALA A 248 6.38 -3.50 -0.16
N CYS A 249 6.04 -2.35 -0.77
CA CYS A 249 6.90 -1.76 -1.79
C CYS A 249 8.30 -1.51 -1.21
N LEU A 250 9.34 -1.93 -1.92
CA LEU A 250 10.71 -1.88 -1.41
C LEU A 250 11.21 -0.44 -1.23
N ASP A 251 10.66 0.49 -2.00
CA ASP A 251 10.82 1.94 -1.82
C ASP A 251 10.72 2.39 -0.35
N ALA A 252 9.87 1.71 0.43
CA ALA A 252 9.56 2.06 1.81
C ALA A 252 10.71 1.81 2.80
N ASN A 253 11.76 1.07 2.42
CA ASN A 253 12.96 1.00 3.26
C ASN A 253 13.69 2.36 3.35
N GLY A 254 13.35 3.29 2.45
CA GLY A 254 13.79 4.68 2.48
C GLY A 254 15.23 4.89 2.04
N GLN A 255 15.86 3.94 1.35
CA GLN A 255 17.27 4.05 0.97
C GLN A 255 17.55 5.01 -0.19
N ALA A 256 16.53 5.36 -1.00
CA ALA A 256 16.68 6.33 -2.07
C ALA A 256 17.01 7.73 -1.53
N LYS A 257 17.81 8.48 -2.29
CA LYS A 257 18.38 9.77 -1.83
C LYS A 257 17.96 10.95 -2.69
N ASP A 258 17.41 12.01 -2.10
CA ASP A 258 17.19 13.26 -2.84
C ASP A 258 18.53 13.98 -3.16
N ALA A 259 18.45 15.13 -3.84
CA ALA A 259 19.63 15.90 -4.24
C ALA A 259 20.45 16.43 -3.04
N ASP A 260 19.83 16.53 -1.86
CA ASP A 260 20.46 16.98 -0.61
C ASP A 260 20.99 15.81 0.22
N GLY A 261 20.82 14.56 -0.24
CA GLY A 261 21.27 13.34 0.44
C GLY A 261 20.30 12.81 1.51
N ASN A 262 19.08 13.37 1.60
CA ASN A 262 18.06 12.89 2.53
C ASN A 262 17.44 11.58 2.03
N ASN A 263 17.06 10.71 2.96
CA ASN A 263 16.31 9.50 2.68
C ASN A 263 14.86 9.82 2.30
N VAL A 264 14.40 9.34 1.14
CA VAL A 264 13.07 9.66 0.59
C VAL A 264 12.47 8.48 -0.15
N MET A 265 11.16 8.52 -0.41
CA MET A 265 10.55 7.77 -1.52
C MET A 265 10.33 8.74 -2.69
N LYS A 266 10.88 8.42 -3.86
CA LYS A 266 10.87 9.28 -5.04
C LYS A 266 9.64 9.01 -5.92
N PRO A 267 9.22 9.95 -6.79
CA PRO A 267 8.36 9.57 -7.90
C PRO A 267 9.14 8.61 -8.79
N TRP A 268 8.45 7.64 -9.38
CA TRP A 268 9.10 6.51 -10.06
C TRP A 268 10.06 6.94 -11.18
N TYR A 269 9.77 8.04 -11.88
CA TYR A 269 10.60 8.57 -12.97
C TYR A 269 11.87 9.29 -12.50
N GLU A 270 12.08 9.46 -11.20
CA GLU A 270 13.31 10.01 -10.60
C GLU A 270 14.14 8.93 -9.88
N VAL A 271 13.69 7.67 -9.88
CA VAL A 271 14.40 6.54 -9.27
C VAL A 271 15.55 6.11 -10.17
N THR A 272 16.77 6.29 -9.68
CA THR A 272 18.01 5.96 -10.40
C THR A 272 18.42 4.51 -10.18
N GLU A 273 19.34 3.97 -10.99
CA GLU A 273 19.92 2.64 -10.76
C GLU A 273 20.65 2.53 -9.40
N GLU A 274 21.21 3.64 -8.90
CA GLU A 274 21.84 3.68 -7.58
C GLU A 274 20.80 3.52 -6.46
N ASP A 275 19.67 4.21 -6.58
CA ASP A 275 18.55 4.04 -5.65
C ASP A 275 18.04 2.59 -5.67
N GLN A 276 17.87 1.99 -6.85
CA GLN A 276 17.41 0.61 -7.01
C GLN A 276 18.35 -0.37 -6.28
N LYS A 277 19.67 -0.23 -6.47
CA LYS A 277 20.66 -1.06 -5.80
C LYS A 277 20.62 -0.90 -4.28
N ALA A 278 20.54 0.34 -3.78
CA ALA A 278 20.47 0.61 -2.34
C ALA A 278 19.19 0.03 -1.72
N ILE A 279 18.06 0.16 -2.41
CA ILE A 279 16.77 -0.41 -1.99
C ILE A 279 16.84 -1.95 -1.93
N MET A 280 17.40 -2.60 -2.96
CA MET A 280 17.52 -4.07 -2.97
C MET A 280 18.46 -4.58 -1.87
N GLN A 281 19.58 -3.89 -1.62
CA GLN A 281 20.54 -4.27 -0.58
C GLN A 281 19.98 -4.18 0.85
N ALA A 282 18.99 -3.31 1.08
CA ALA A 282 18.33 -3.18 2.37
C ALA A 282 17.16 -4.15 2.57
N THR A 283 16.90 -5.04 1.61
CA THR A 283 15.79 -6.00 1.64
C THR A 283 16.33 -7.43 1.62
N THR A 284 15.82 -8.27 2.51
CA THR A 284 16.00 -9.72 2.43
C THR A 284 14.68 -10.42 2.15
N TRP A 285 14.73 -11.55 1.46
CA TRP A 285 13.57 -12.35 1.11
C TRP A 285 13.52 -13.58 2.00
N ASN A 286 12.71 -13.50 3.05
CA ASN A 286 12.66 -14.52 4.09
C ASN A 286 11.57 -15.52 3.80
N GLU A 287 11.80 -16.79 4.13
CA GLU A 287 10.75 -17.79 3.98
C GLU A 287 9.52 -17.44 4.80
N ALA A 288 8.36 -17.58 4.16
CA ALA A 288 7.08 -17.38 4.78
C ALA A 288 6.91 -18.31 5.99
N ASP A 289 6.13 -17.85 6.96
CA ASP A 289 5.83 -18.64 8.15
C ASP A 289 4.87 -19.79 7.80
N PHE A 290 5.33 -21.04 7.83
CA PHE A 290 4.53 -22.21 7.47
C PHE A 290 3.37 -22.46 8.45
N GLY A 291 3.37 -21.82 9.62
CA GLY A 291 2.21 -21.78 10.52
C GLY A 291 1.01 -21.04 9.93
N TYR A 292 1.26 -20.05 9.06
CA TYR A 292 0.24 -19.25 8.38
C TYR A 292 0.12 -19.60 6.88
N PHE A 293 1.25 -19.67 6.19
CA PHE A 293 1.38 -19.86 4.74
C PHE A 293 1.96 -21.24 4.44
N ARG A 294 1.12 -22.27 4.51
CA ARG A 294 1.55 -23.67 4.37
C ARG A 294 2.19 -23.99 3.02
N GLY A 295 1.80 -23.27 1.96
CA GLY A 295 2.40 -23.39 0.64
C GLY A 295 3.78 -22.74 0.51
N GLY A 296 4.23 -21.93 1.49
CA GLY A 296 5.49 -21.20 1.46
C GLY A 296 5.40 -19.83 0.78
N GLY A 297 6.50 -19.37 0.19
CA GLY A 297 6.64 -18.05 -0.42
C GLY A 297 7.64 -17.16 0.33
N TYR A 298 7.90 -15.96 -0.18
CA TYR A 298 8.99 -15.12 0.31
C TYR A 298 8.52 -13.73 0.73
N SER A 299 8.55 -13.45 2.04
CA SER A 299 8.24 -12.14 2.59
C SER A 299 9.37 -11.13 2.33
N SER A 300 9.02 -9.92 1.94
CA SER A 300 9.96 -8.81 1.70
C SER A 300 10.34 -8.15 3.02
N ARG A 301 11.41 -8.62 3.66
CA ARG A 301 11.86 -8.15 4.96
C ARG A 301 12.79 -6.95 4.82
N PHE A 302 12.37 -5.81 5.36
CA PHE A 302 13.21 -4.64 5.60
C PHE A 302 12.67 -3.85 6.80
N VAL A 303 13.42 -2.85 7.24
CA VAL A 303 12.92 -1.81 8.15
C VAL A 303 13.06 -0.45 7.47
N THR A 304 12.06 0.43 7.64
CA THR A 304 12.15 1.81 7.21
C THR A 304 13.13 2.57 8.09
N GLU A 305 14.39 2.73 7.65
CA GLU A 305 15.49 3.30 8.45
C GLU A 305 15.64 4.82 8.29
N ALA A 306 14.54 5.52 8.10
CA ALA A 306 14.52 6.95 7.83
C ALA A 306 13.39 7.63 8.59
N GLU A 307 13.61 8.88 9.01
CA GLU A 307 12.54 9.78 9.41
C GLU A 307 12.05 10.50 8.15
N MET A 308 10.91 10.05 7.61
CA MET A 308 10.30 10.60 6.40
C MET A 308 8.92 11.16 6.74
N PRO A 309 8.53 12.32 6.17
CA PRO A 309 7.15 12.75 6.24
C PRO A 309 6.29 11.72 5.50
N VAL A 310 5.20 11.28 6.11
CA VAL A 310 4.27 10.33 5.49
C VAL A 310 2.83 10.69 5.82
N THR A 311 1.91 10.22 4.98
CA THR A 311 0.47 10.30 5.20
C THR A 311 -0.10 8.90 5.17
N MET A 312 -0.71 8.46 6.26
CA MET A 312 -1.49 7.23 6.33
C MET A 312 -2.95 7.53 6.04
N ILE A 313 -3.61 6.74 5.20
CA ILE A 313 -5.04 6.85 4.94
C ILE A 313 -5.76 5.51 5.04
N ARG A 314 -7.06 5.58 5.28
CA ARG A 314 -7.97 4.44 5.14
C ARG A 314 -9.30 4.90 4.57
N LEU A 315 -9.73 4.26 3.50
CA LEU A 315 -11.09 4.34 3.00
C LEU A 315 -11.92 3.26 3.68
N ASN A 316 -13.12 3.60 4.17
CA ASN A 316 -14.06 2.65 4.76
C ASN A 316 -15.45 2.83 4.16
N LEU A 317 -16.22 1.75 4.07
CA LEU A 317 -17.64 1.79 3.71
C LEU A 317 -18.50 1.63 4.97
N VAL A 318 -19.32 2.62 5.28
CA VAL A 318 -20.20 2.61 6.45
C VAL A 318 -21.65 2.51 5.99
N LYS A 319 -22.35 1.44 6.41
CA LYS A 319 -23.75 1.22 6.03
C LYS A 319 -24.63 2.40 6.47
N GLY A 320 -25.39 2.95 5.52
CA GLY A 320 -26.27 4.11 5.73
C GLY A 320 -25.58 5.46 5.59
N LEU A 321 -24.26 5.49 5.41
CA LEU A 321 -23.47 6.70 5.19
C LEU A 321 -22.75 6.69 3.83
N GLY A 322 -22.20 5.54 3.42
CA GLY A 322 -21.38 5.40 2.21
C GLY A 322 -19.88 5.41 2.51
N PRO A 323 -19.02 5.77 1.53
CA PRO A 323 -17.58 5.84 1.72
C PRO A 323 -17.17 7.00 2.63
N VAL A 324 -16.19 6.76 3.49
CA VAL A 324 -15.54 7.79 4.33
C VAL A 324 -14.03 7.63 4.28
N LEU A 325 -13.29 8.74 4.29
CA LEU A 325 -11.82 8.72 4.33
C LEU A 325 -11.29 9.16 5.70
N GLN A 326 -10.31 8.43 6.22
CA GLN A 326 -9.48 8.81 7.36
C GLN A 326 -8.07 9.15 6.88
N ILE A 327 -7.46 10.19 7.45
CA ILE A 327 -6.14 10.73 7.07
C ILE A 327 -5.34 11.01 8.33
N ALA A 328 -4.11 10.49 8.43
CA ALA A 328 -3.17 10.80 9.49
C ALA A 328 -1.81 11.17 8.89
N GLU A 329 -1.49 12.46 8.83
CA GLU A 329 -0.13 12.92 8.54
C GLU A 329 0.78 12.67 9.75
N GLY A 330 2.03 12.33 9.49
CA GLY A 330 3.02 12.09 10.53
C GLY A 330 4.38 11.79 9.92
N TRP A 331 5.18 11.01 10.62
CA TRP A 331 6.52 10.66 10.19
C TRP A 331 6.84 9.22 10.50
N THR A 332 7.66 8.60 9.66
CA THR A 332 8.33 7.36 10.03
C THR A 332 9.37 7.66 11.11
N VAL A 333 9.65 6.70 11.98
CA VAL A 333 10.55 6.89 13.13
C VAL A 333 11.76 5.97 12.99
N LYS A 334 12.97 6.55 13.02
CA LYS A 334 14.21 5.79 13.09
C LYS A 334 14.58 5.51 14.55
N LEU A 335 14.13 4.38 15.08
CA LEU A 335 14.54 3.91 16.40
C LEU A 335 15.99 3.37 16.37
N PRO A 336 16.71 3.38 17.51
CA PRO A 336 17.99 2.67 17.62
C PRO A 336 17.85 1.20 17.22
N ALA A 337 18.87 0.65 16.57
CA ALA A 337 18.82 -0.69 15.99
C ALA A 337 18.46 -1.77 17.03
N GLU A 338 19.02 -1.71 18.24
CA GLU A 338 18.70 -2.66 19.30
C GLU A 338 17.27 -2.53 19.84
N VAL A 339 16.66 -1.35 19.74
CA VAL A 339 15.27 -1.11 20.13
C VAL A 339 14.35 -1.68 19.06
N THR A 340 14.60 -1.35 17.79
CA THR A 340 13.89 -1.93 16.63
C THR A 340 13.91 -3.45 16.70
N ASP A 341 15.09 -4.06 16.86
CA ASP A 341 15.25 -5.51 16.87
C ASP A 341 14.44 -6.19 17.98
N LYS A 342 14.50 -5.65 19.21
CA LYS A 342 13.73 -6.17 20.35
C LYS A 342 12.23 -6.08 20.13
N LEU A 343 11.72 -5.00 19.55
CA LEU A 343 10.28 -4.82 19.32
C LEU A 343 9.78 -5.64 18.14
N TRP A 344 10.52 -5.66 17.04
CA TRP A 344 10.16 -6.36 15.80
C TRP A 344 10.07 -7.88 16.01
N LYS A 345 11.04 -8.47 16.73
CA LYS A 345 11.03 -9.91 17.09
C LYS A 345 9.83 -10.38 17.91
N ARG A 346 9.07 -9.45 18.52
CA ARG A 346 7.85 -9.78 19.30
C ARG A 346 6.58 -9.78 18.47
N THR A 347 6.66 -9.42 17.18
CA THR A 347 5.54 -9.36 16.26
C THR A 347 5.72 -10.44 15.19
N ASP A 348 6.36 -10.11 14.07
CA ASP A 348 6.84 -11.05 13.09
C ASP A 348 8.14 -10.50 12.49
N TYR A 349 9.25 -11.21 12.64
CA TYR A 349 10.58 -10.71 12.28
C TYR A 349 10.90 -10.88 10.78
N THR A 350 10.05 -11.58 10.01
CA THR A 350 10.23 -11.77 8.56
C THR A 350 9.44 -10.79 7.70
N TRP A 351 8.61 -9.94 8.31
CA TRP A 351 7.73 -9.00 7.60
C TRP A 351 8.25 -7.57 7.61
N PRO A 352 7.95 -6.74 6.60
CA PRO A 352 8.47 -5.37 6.48
C PRO A 352 7.99 -4.47 7.62
N CYS A 353 8.91 -3.72 8.23
CA CYS A 353 8.67 -2.96 9.45
C CYS A 353 8.77 -1.44 9.21
N THR A 354 7.71 -0.71 9.57
CA THR A 354 7.71 0.75 9.61
C THR A 354 7.16 1.23 10.97
N TRP A 355 7.94 2.05 11.67
CA TRP A 355 7.47 2.74 12.88
C TRP A 355 6.87 4.09 12.50
N PHE A 356 5.65 4.38 12.91
CA PHE A 356 4.93 5.59 12.53
C PHE A 356 4.51 6.42 13.75
N ALA A 357 4.89 7.70 13.78
CA ALA A 357 4.40 8.66 14.75
C ALA A 357 3.46 9.67 14.06
N PRO A 358 2.15 9.67 14.36
CA PRO A 358 1.23 10.65 13.79
C PRO A 358 1.48 12.04 14.38
N ARG A 359 1.28 13.09 13.58
CA ARG A 359 1.22 14.46 14.10
C ARG A 359 0.01 14.61 15.00
N THR A 360 0.23 14.97 16.26
CA THR A 360 -0.84 15.19 17.24
C THR A 360 -1.27 16.66 17.28
N THR A 361 -2.53 16.89 17.67
CA THR A 361 -3.13 18.23 17.85
C THR A 361 -3.56 18.48 19.30
N GLY A 362 -3.44 17.46 20.16
CA GLY A 362 -3.92 17.49 21.54
C GLY A 362 -5.44 17.40 21.68
N LYS A 363 -6.19 17.19 20.59
CA LYS A 363 -7.66 17.17 20.55
C LYS A 363 -8.19 15.99 19.73
N GLY A 364 -9.38 15.51 20.09
CA GLY A 364 -10.10 14.47 19.35
C GLY A 364 -9.27 13.21 19.12
N ALA A 365 -9.40 12.62 17.93
CA ALA A 365 -8.66 11.42 17.51
C ALA A 365 -7.15 11.64 17.35
N PHE A 366 -6.65 12.88 17.43
CA PHE A 366 -5.23 13.22 17.32
C PHE A 366 -4.66 13.75 18.62
N LYS A 367 -5.26 13.40 19.76
CA LYS A 367 -4.73 13.75 21.07
C LYS A 367 -3.40 13.03 21.33
N THR A 368 -3.30 11.74 21.00
CA THR A 368 -2.08 10.92 21.09
C THR A 368 -2.05 9.89 19.95
N ALA A 369 -0.91 9.22 19.76
CA ALA A 369 -0.79 8.08 18.86
C ALA A 369 -1.74 6.92 19.22
N TYR A 370 -2.03 6.73 20.52
CA TYR A 370 -3.06 5.79 20.96
C TYR A 370 -4.43 6.17 20.41
N ASP A 371 -4.82 7.45 20.56
CA ASP A 371 -6.12 7.93 20.08
C ASP A 371 -6.25 7.78 18.56
N VAL A 372 -5.15 7.95 17.81
CA VAL A 372 -5.13 7.72 16.37
C VAL A 372 -5.42 6.25 16.05
N MET A 373 -4.70 5.31 16.67
CA MET A 373 -4.92 3.88 16.45
C MET A 373 -6.33 3.45 16.90
N ASN A 374 -6.80 3.93 18.05
CA ASN A 374 -8.09 3.57 18.62
C ASN A 374 -9.28 4.07 17.78
N ASN A 375 -9.10 5.11 16.98
CA ASN A 375 -10.12 5.63 16.07
C ASN A 375 -9.93 5.17 14.62
N TRP A 376 -8.89 4.38 14.32
CA TRP A 376 -8.67 3.85 12.99
C TRP A 376 -9.73 2.80 12.64
N GLY A 377 -10.34 2.92 11.45
CA GLY A 377 -11.56 2.19 11.10
C GLY A 377 -11.36 0.76 10.58
N ALA A 378 -10.13 0.29 10.44
CA ALA A 378 -9.79 -1.03 9.91
C ALA A 378 -8.48 -1.56 10.49
N ASN A 379 -8.12 -2.82 10.21
CA ASN A 379 -6.79 -3.34 10.52
C ASN A 379 -5.71 -2.82 9.55
N HIS A 380 -6.07 -2.45 8.32
CA HIS A 380 -5.12 -1.94 7.33
C HIS A 380 -5.05 -0.41 7.25
N GLY A 381 -3.91 0.07 6.78
CA GLY A 381 -3.71 1.44 6.28
C GLY A 381 -2.88 1.43 5.01
N ALA A 382 -3.10 2.43 4.17
CA ALA A 382 -2.23 2.74 3.04
C ALA A 382 -1.37 3.94 3.43
N ILE A 383 -0.07 3.94 3.09
CA ILE A 383 0.85 5.02 3.46
C ILE A 383 1.61 5.52 2.23
N SER A 384 1.66 6.84 2.08
CA SER A 384 2.46 7.54 1.07
C SER A 384 3.53 8.39 1.73
N TYR A 385 4.67 8.53 1.06
CA TYR A 385 5.63 9.60 1.35
C TYR A 385 5.00 10.98 1.12
N GLY A 386 5.38 11.93 1.98
CA GLY A 386 4.91 13.32 2.00
C GLY A 386 3.69 13.56 2.88
N HIS A 387 3.47 14.83 3.23
CA HIS A 387 2.25 15.33 3.86
C HIS A 387 1.27 15.79 2.79
N ILE A 388 0.44 14.86 2.34
CA ILE A 388 -0.46 15.02 1.18
C ILE A 388 -1.93 15.11 1.59
N GLY A 389 -2.23 15.29 2.88
CA GLY A 389 -3.59 15.28 3.39
C GLY A 389 -4.48 16.37 2.79
N ALA A 390 -3.93 17.55 2.50
CA ALA A 390 -4.67 18.63 1.83
C ALA A 390 -5.07 18.27 0.38
N ASP A 391 -4.22 17.55 -0.33
CA ASP A 391 -4.49 17.10 -1.70
C ASP A 391 -5.56 15.99 -1.69
N LEU A 392 -5.50 15.07 -0.72
CA LEU A 392 -6.51 14.04 -0.49
C LEU A 392 -7.88 14.64 -0.11
N ILE A 393 -7.92 15.64 0.79
CA ILE A 393 -9.16 16.36 1.14
C ILE A 393 -9.78 17.00 -0.11
N THR A 394 -8.94 17.60 -0.96
CA THR A 394 -9.40 18.22 -2.21
C THR A 394 -9.99 17.16 -3.14
N MET A 395 -9.27 16.06 -3.37
CA MET A 395 -9.73 14.95 -4.21
C MET A 395 -11.03 14.33 -3.67
N CYS A 396 -11.13 14.09 -2.37
CA CYS A 396 -12.33 13.53 -1.74
C CYS A 396 -13.54 14.44 -1.91
N SER A 397 -13.37 15.77 -1.82
CA SER A 397 -14.46 16.70 -2.11
C SER A 397 -14.93 16.67 -3.57
N MET A 398 -14.02 16.38 -4.52
CA MET A 398 -14.38 16.12 -5.92
C MET A 398 -15.13 14.81 -6.08
N LEU A 399 -14.84 13.79 -5.28
CA LEU A 399 -15.53 12.49 -5.31
C LEU A 399 -16.76 12.44 -4.38
N ARG A 400 -17.00 13.48 -3.59
CA ARG A 400 -18.04 13.57 -2.55
C ARG A 400 -17.91 12.46 -1.50
N ILE A 401 -16.67 12.14 -1.15
CA ILE A 401 -16.33 11.24 -0.04
C ILE A 401 -16.04 12.12 1.18
N PRO A 402 -16.87 12.07 2.25
CA PRO A 402 -16.59 12.83 3.47
C PRO A 402 -15.31 12.34 4.16
N VAL A 403 -14.56 13.27 4.74
CA VAL A 403 -13.35 12.98 5.52
C VAL A 403 -13.74 12.92 7.01
N SER A 404 -13.74 11.71 7.59
CA SER A 404 -14.23 11.46 8.95
C SER A 404 -13.18 11.65 10.05
N MET A 405 -11.90 11.72 9.68
CA MET A 405 -10.79 11.92 10.61
C MET A 405 -9.60 12.53 9.85
N HIS A 406 -9.12 13.71 10.26
CA HIS A 406 -7.86 14.27 9.74
C HIS A 406 -7.12 15.17 10.75
N ASN A 407 -5.79 15.25 10.62
CA ASN A 407 -4.94 16.21 11.33
C ASN A 407 -4.33 17.30 10.41
N VAL A 408 -4.87 17.41 9.20
CA VAL A 408 -4.54 18.51 8.28
C VAL A 408 -5.06 19.83 8.85
N SER A 409 -4.23 20.86 8.79
CA SER A 409 -4.59 22.18 9.30
C SER A 409 -5.73 22.82 8.50
N GLU A 410 -6.63 23.51 9.19
CA GLU A 410 -7.88 24.04 8.59
C GLU A 410 -7.62 25.02 7.44
N GLU A 411 -6.56 25.81 7.49
CA GLU A 411 -6.19 26.77 6.44
C GLU A 411 -5.77 26.11 5.12
N LYS A 412 -5.38 24.83 5.17
CA LYS A 412 -5.02 24.04 4.00
C LYS A 412 -6.22 23.31 3.37
N ILE A 413 -7.37 23.29 4.05
CA ILE A 413 -8.59 22.67 3.53
C ILE A 413 -9.05 23.43 2.29
N PHE A 414 -9.00 22.76 1.14
CA PHE A 414 -9.41 23.31 -0.14
C PHE A 414 -10.48 22.42 -0.77
N ARG A 415 -11.70 22.94 -0.87
CA ARG A 415 -12.89 22.26 -1.39
C ARG A 415 -13.63 23.21 -2.35
N PRO A 416 -14.59 22.72 -3.16
CA PRO A 416 -15.42 23.59 -3.98
C PRO A 416 -16.09 24.67 -3.14
N ALA A 417 -16.17 25.90 -3.65
CA ALA A 417 -16.66 27.05 -2.90
C ALA A 417 -18.08 26.83 -2.34
N ALA A 418 -18.89 25.98 -2.98
CA ALA A 418 -20.22 25.62 -2.54
C ALA A 418 -20.26 24.94 -1.16
N TRP A 419 -19.17 24.29 -0.69
CA TRP A 419 -19.10 23.71 0.67
C TRP A 419 -19.30 24.79 1.75
N ASN A 420 -18.85 26.02 1.51
CA ASN A 420 -18.98 27.12 2.48
C ASN A 420 -20.46 27.46 2.78
N ALA A 421 -21.38 27.18 1.84
CA ALA A 421 -22.82 27.39 2.05
C ALA A 421 -23.45 26.34 2.99
N PHE A 422 -22.77 25.22 3.23
CA PHE A 422 -23.21 24.17 4.16
C PHE A 422 -22.75 24.39 5.60
N GLY A 423 -22.05 25.49 5.89
CA GLY A 423 -21.71 25.92 7.26
C GLY A 423 -20.24 26.29 7.45
N MET A 424 -19.93 26.91 8.59
CA MET A 424 -18.56 27.33 8.93
C MET A 424 -17.73 26.18 9.49
N ASP A 425 -18.34 25.28 10.25
CA ASP A 425 -17.71 24.06 10.75
C ASP A 425 -17.24 23.17 9.59
N LYS A 426 -15.93 22.87 9.54
CA LYS A 426 -15.28 22.23 8.38
C LYS A 426 -15.65 20.76 8.22
N GLU A 427 -15.90 20.06 9.30
CA GLU A 427 -16.36 18.67 9.28
C GLU A 427 -17.83 18.61 8.89
N GLY A 428 -18.70 19.32 9.60
CA GLY A 428 -20.13 19.31 9.37
C GLY A 428 -20.53 19.80 7.98
N GLN A 429 -19.84 20.81 7.42
CA GLN A 429 -20.11 21.24 6.05
C GLN A 429 -19.75 20.14 5.02
N ASP A 430 -18.75 19.30 5.30
CA ASP A 430 -18.32 18.24 4.41
C ASP A 430 -19.37 17.14 4.30
N TYR A 431 -19.85 16.65 5.45
CA TYR A 431 -20.91 15.64 5.50
C TYR A 431 -22.19 16.14 4.82
N ARG A 432 -22.61 17.38 5.10
CA ARG A 432 -23.83 17.94 4.50
C ARG A 432 -23.69 18.14 2.99
N ALA A 433 -22.55 18.63 2.51
CA ALA A 433 -22.30 18.80 1.08
C ALA A 433 -22.19 17.45 0.36
N CYS A 434 -21.45 16.49 0.91
CA CYS A 434 -21.33 15.14 0.34
C CYS A 434 -22.69 14.43 0.28
N ALA A 435 -23.51 14.54 1.32
CA ALA A 435 -24.86 13.98 1.30
C ALA A 435 -25.77 14.67 0.27
N ALA A 436 -25.70 16.01 0.14
CA ALA A 436 -26.52 16.77 -0.79
C ALA A 436 -26.18 16.50 -2.26
N TYR A 437 -24.88 16.44 -2.59
CA TYR A 437 -24.43 16.19 -3.96
C TYR A 437 -24.37 14.71 -4.32
N GLY A 438 -24.06 13.84 -3.35
CA GLY A 438 -23.86 12.40 -3.49
C GLY A 438 -22.77 12.00 -4.50
N PRO A 439 -22.74 10.73 -4.93
CA PRO A 439 -21.72 10.22 -5.86
C PRO A 439 -21.59 11.00 -7.17
N LEU A 440 -20.45 10.92 -7.83
CA LEU A 440 -20.16 11.72 -9.03
C LEU A 440 -20.80 11.17 -10.32
N TYR A 441 -20.96 9.85 -10.44
CA TYR A 441 -21.27 9.17 -11.72
C TYR A 441 -22.63 8.45 -11.77
N LYS A 442 -23.44 8.62 -10.72
CA LYS A 442 -24.82 8.10 -10.63
C LYS A 442 -25.73 8.56 -11.76
#